data_AF-A0AAV2K4D1-F1
#
_entry.id   AF-A0AAV2K4D1-F1
#
_cell.length_a   1.000
_cell.length_b   1.000
_cell.length_c   1.000
_cell.angle_alpha   90.00
_cell.angle_beta   90.00
_cell.angle_gamma   90.00
#
_symmetry.space_group_name_H-M   'P 1'
#
loop_
_entity.id
_entity.type
_entity.pdbx_description
1 polymer ?
#
loop_
_entity_poly.entity_id
_entity_poly.type
_entity_poly.pdbx_seq_one_letter_code
_entity_poly.pdbx_strand_id
1 'polypeptide(L)'
;MKLFAVILVFAFASGGWSRTLPQADSWETAVEKFQDYFTNLNSKTDEFLQEFRRTQISRDLDSLMEDSLKELKTYRDDMETKLAPVAQEAAQKLGRDLDQLGSRLQEQMQEAREQLDKYAEELQTMMEQNVDDVKTRLSTYTRKMKKRLNKDTHEIKR
;
A
#
# COMPACT_ATOMS: atom_id res chain seq x y z
N MET A 1 -21.57 17.00 16.44
CA MET A 1 -20.10 17.10 16.48
C MET A 1 -19.54 17.07 15.04
N LYS A 2 -19.75 18.15 14.28
CA LYS A 2 -19.30 18.32 12.88
C LYS A 2 -18.35 19.52 12.78
N LEU A 3 -17.35 19.59 13.65
CA LEU A 3 -16.46 20.75 13.76
C LEU A 3 -15.02 20.49 13.29
N PHE A 4 -14.66 19.24 12.97
CA PHE A 4 -13.33 18.93 12.42
C PHE A 4 -13.23 19.04 10.89
N ALA A 5 -14.37 19.12 10.18
CA ALA A 5 -14.39 19.28 8.73
C ALA A 5 -14.17 20.74 8.25
N VAL A 6 -14.15 21.71 9.17
CA VAL A 6 -14.10 23.14 8.81
C VAL A 6 -12.68 23.71 8.84
N ILE A 7 -11.73 23.05 9.52
CA ILE A 7 -10.34 23.55 9.60
C ILE A 7 -9.52 23.17 8.35
N LEU A 8 -9.90 22.12 7.61
CA LEU A 8 -9.19 21.72 6.38
C LEU A 8 -9.62 22.47 5.11
N VAL A 9 -10.72 23.23 5.15
CA VAL A 9 -11.22 23.98 3.97
C VAL A 9 -10.89 25.48 4.03
N PHE A 10 -10.48 26.01 5.18
CA PHE A 10 -10.19 27.45 5.36
C PHE A 10 -8.75 27.88 5.05
N ALA A 11 -7.98 27.05 4.33
CA ALA A 11 -6.63 27.40 3.86
C ALA A 11 -6.51 27.45 2.32
N PHE A 12 -7.64 27.58 1.59
CA PHE A 12 -7.62 27.70 0.12
C PHE A 12 -7.90 29.10 -0.43
N ALA A 13 -8.16 30.10 0.43
CA ALA A 13 -8.58 31.44 0.00
C ALA A 13 -7.56 32.57 0.30
N SER A 14 -6.28 32.25 0.49
CA SER A 14 -5.20 33.24 0.41
C SER A 14 -4.09 32.67 -0.46
N GLY A 15 -3.99 33.16 -1.70
CA GLY A 15 -2.98 32.74 -2.65
C GLY A 15 -1.58 32.85 -2.06
N GLY A 16 -0.82 31.76 -2.11
CA GLY A 16 0.59 31.79 -1.70
C GLY A 16 1.25 30.51 -1.24
N TRP A 17 0.77 29.30 -1.55
CA TRP A 17 1.48 28.04 -1.19
C TRP A 17 1.46 27.01 -2.35
N SER A 18 1.75 27.45 -3.58
CA SER A 18 1.84 26.53 -4.74
C SER A 18 3.25 26.01 -5.04
N ARG A 19 4.25 26.29 -4.20
CA ARG A 19 5.63 25.87 -4.48
C ARG A 19 6.32 25.38 -3.21
N THR A 20 6.95 24.21 -3.37
CA THR A 20 7.83 23.49 -2.44
C THR A 20 7.15 22.60 -1.40
N LEU A 21 6.40 21.59 -1.85
CA LEU A 21 6.62 20.27 -1.28
C LEU A 21 7.65 19.58 -2.18
N PRO A 22 8.79 19.09 -1.65
CA PRO A 22 9.64 18.20 -2.40
C PRO A 22 8.78 17.05 -2.90
N GLN A 23 8.97 16.65 -4.15
CA GLN A 23 8.42 15.43 -4.71
C GLN A 23 9.10 14.23 -4.04
N ALA A 24 8.89 14.05 -2.73
CA ALA A 24 8.89 12.73 -2.15
C ALA A 24 7.72 12.03 -2.84
N ASP A 25 7.99 10.89 -3.50
CA ASP A 25 6.91 10.02 -3.93
C ASP A 25 6.00 9.85 -2.72
N SER A 26 4.75 10.32 -2.81
CA SER A 26 3.85 10.25 -1.65
C SER A 26 3.74 8.80 -1.22
N TRP A 27 3.50 8.56 0.06
CA TRP A 27 3.26 7.20 0.55
C TRP A 27 2.15 6.49 -0.26
N GLU A 28 1.20 7.24 -0.83
CA GLU A 28 0.20 6.76 -1.79
C GLU A 28 0.88 6.13 -3.03
N THR A 29 1.81 6.84 -3.66
CA THR A 29 2.61 6.33 -4.80
C THR A 29 3.39 5.08 -4.44
N ALA A 30 3.96 5.00 -3.23
CA ALA A 30 4.69 3.81 -2.79
C ALA A 30 3.75 2.59 -2.67
N VAL A 31 2.57 2.77 -2.08
CA VAL A 31 1.53 1.73 -2.00
C VAL A 31 1.01 1.35 -3.39
N GLU A 32 0.85 2.32 -4.30
CA GLU A 32 0.46 2.07 -5.68
C GLU A 32 1.51 1.23 -6.43
N LYS A 33 2.81 1.52 -6.25
CA LYS A 33 3.89 0.70 -6.82
C LYS A 33 3.84 -0.74 -6.33
N PHE A 34 3.62 -0.96 -5.03
CA PHE A 34 3.41 -2.30 -4.47
C PHE A 34 2.21 -3.00 -5.12
N GLN A 35 1.07 -2.31 -5.16
CA GLN A 35 -0.17 -2.85 -5.72
C GLN A 35 -0.02 -3.20 -7.20
N ASP A 36 0.60 -2.33 -7.99
CA ASP A 36 0.77 -2.49 -9.42
C ASP A 36 1.76 -3.60 -9.74
N TYR A 37 2.88 -3.66 -9.00
CA TYR A 37 3.80 -4.79 -9.09
C TYR A 37 3.05 -6.11 -8.84
N PHE A 38 2.36 -6.21 -7.70
CA PHE A 38 1.59 -7.41 -7.35
C PHE A 38 0.51 -7.77 -8.38
N THR A 39 -0.20 -6.75 -8.91
CA THR A 39 -1.29 -6.99 -9.88
C THR A 39 -0.76 -7.42 -11.24
N ASN A 40 0.39 -6.89 -11.65
CA ASN A 40 1.05 -7.26 -12.90
C ASN A 40 1.62 -8.68 -12.87
N LEU A 41 1.92 -9.25 -11.70
CA LEU A 41 2.29 -10.67 -11.59
C LEU A 41 1.17 -11.59 -12.12
N ASN A 42 -0.09 -11.20 -11.96
CA ASN A 42 -1.23 -11.97 -12.45
C ASN A 42 -1.48 -11.80 -13.96
N SER A 43 -1.16 -10.64 -14.56
CA SER A 43 -1.48 -10.37 -15.97
C SER A 43 -0.50 -11.00 -16.97
N LYS A 44 0.67 -11.46 -16.50
CA LYS A 44 1.76 -12.02 -17.33
C LYS A 44 1.91 -13.54 -17.23
N THR A 45 0.86 -14.27 -16.86
CA THR A 45 0.98 -15.63 -16.31
C THR A 45 1.79 -16.63 -17.16
N ASP A 46 1.77 -16.54 -18.50
CA ASP A 46 2.50 -17.50 -19.34
C ASP A 46 4.01 -17.19 -19.43
N GLU A 47 4.38 -15.92 -19.35
CA GLU A 47 5.76 -15.42 -19.30
C GLU A 47 6.34 -15.53 -17.89
N PHE A 48 5.48 -15.32 -16.89
CA PHE A 48 5.77 -15.47 -15.47
C PHE A 48 6.14 -16.91 -15.11
N LEU A 49 5.42 -17.92 -15.60
CA LEU A 49 5.70 -19.33 -15.30
C LEU A 49 7.07 -19.78 -15.81
N GLN A 50 7.54 -19.21 -16.93
CA GLN A 50 8.85 -19.53 -17.51
C GLN A 50 10.00 -18.81 -16.80
N GLU A 51 9.78 -17.59 -16.33
CA GLU A 51 10.79 -16.78 -15.63
C GLU A 51 10.54 -16.70 -14.12
N PHE A 52 9.72 -17.60 -13.57
CA PHE A 52 9.27 -17.55 -12.17
C PHE A 52 10.45 -17.73 -11.20
N ARG A 53 11.07 -16.61 -10.81
CA ARG A 53 12.10 -16.57 -9.77
C ARG A 53 11.44 -16.13 -8.46
N ARG A 54 10.90 -17.11 -7.73
CA ARG A 54 10.28 -16.93 -6.38
C ARG A 54 11.08 -15.95 -5.52
N THR A 55 12.39 -16.16 -5.44
CA THR A 55 13.31 -15.37 -4.61
C THR A 55 13.42 -13.91 -5.05
N GLN A 56 13.20 -13.59 -6.33
CA GLN A 56 13.21 -12.21 -6.80
C GLN A 56 11.88 -11.52 -6.46
N ILE A 57 10.75 -12.17 -6.72
CA ILE A 57 9.42 -11.61 -6.48
C ILE A 57 9.20 -11.31 -5.00
N SER A 58 9.54 -12.24 -4.11
CA SER A 58 9.38 -12.02 -2.67
C SER A 58 10.26 -10.87 -2.19
N ARG A 59 11.50 -10.75 -2.71
CA ARG A 59 12.41 -9.62 -2.40
C ARG A 59 11.88 -8.29 -2.91
N ASP A 60 11.36 -8.24 -4.14
CA ASP A 60 10.83 -7.01 -4.73
C ASP A 60 9.58 -6.54 -3.94
N LEU A 61 8.70 -7.47 -3.55
CA LEU A 61 7.53 -7.18 -2.71
C LEU A 61 7.93 -6.72 -1.30
N ASP A 62 8.94 -7.35 -0.70
CA ASP A 62 9.48 -6.92 0.60
C ASP A 62 10.00 -5.48 0.52
N SER A 63 10.79 -5.17 -0.51
CA SER A 63 11.33 -3.82 -0.72
C SER A 63 10.21 -2.79 -0.91
N LEU A 64 9.20 -3.10 -1.74
CA LEU A 64 8.08 -2.18 -1.98
C LEU A 64 7.20 -1.99 -0.73
N MET A 65 7.07 -3.03 0.10
CA MET A 65 6.39 -2.95 1.40
C MET A 65 7.18 -2.06 2.37
N GLU A 66 8.49 -2.27 2.50
CA GLU A 66 9.37 -1.45 3.35
C GLU A 66 9.34 0.02 2.93
N ASP A 67 9.44 0.29 1.62
CA ASP A 67 9.35 1.65 1.07
C ASP A 67 8.00 2.30 1.40
N SER A 68 6.89 1.56 1.20
CA SER A 68 5.54 2.06 1.51
C SER A 68 5.38 2.44 2.98
N LEU A 69 5.85 1.60 3.90
CA LEU A 69 5.75 1.85 5.34
C LEU A 69 6.68 2.98 5.79
N LYS A 70 7.86 3.09 5.18
CA LYS A 70 8.80 4.18 5.44
C LYS A 70 8.23 5.53 5.00
N GLU A 71 7.66 5.61 3.81
CA GLU A 71 7.03 6.84 3.32
C GLU A 71 5.79 7.21 4.16
N LEU A 72 4.98 6.22 4.55
CA LEU A 72 3.82 6.45 5.43
C LEU A 72 4.25 6.99 6.80
N LYS A 73 5.32 6.44 7.38
CA LYS A 73 5.89 6.94 8.64
C LYS A 73 6.42 8.37 8.49
N THR A 74 7.10 8.66 7.38
CA THR A 74 7.60 10.02 7.09
C THR A 74 6.44 11.01 6.98
N TYR A 75 5.35 10.63 6.33
CA TYR A 75 4.12 11.43 6.26
C TYR A 75 3.50 11.68 7.64
N ARG A 76 3.40 10.64 8.47
CA ARG A 76 2.92 10.75 9.86
C ARG A 76 3.74 11.76 10.67
N ASP A 77 5.07 11.65 10.62
CA ASP A 77 5.98 12.50 11.40
C ASP A 77 5.91 13.98 10.94
N ASP A 78 5.76 14.22 9.63
CA ASP A 78 5.53 15.57 9.07
C ASP A 78 4.18 16.16 9.53
N MET A 79 3.12 15.36 9.53
CA MET A 79 1.80 15.77 10.04
C MET A 79 1.82 16.08 11.53
N GLU A 80 2.48 15.25 12.34
CA GLU A 80 2.63 15.50 13.77
C GLU A 80 3.39 16.81 14.03
N THR A 81 4.50 17.04 13.31
CA THR A 81 5.32 18.25 13.44
C THR A 81 4.53 19.51 13.09
N LYS A 82 3.70 19.46 12.04
CA LYS A 82 2.88 20.60 11.59
C LYS A 82 1.67 20.88 12.48
N LEU A 83 1.04 19.83 13.02
CA LEU A 83 -0.20 19.96 13.79
C LEU A 83 0.03 20.15 15.28
N ALA A 84 1.12 19.61 15.85
CA ALA A 84 1.38 19.69 17.30
C ALA A 84 1.39 21.14 17.85
N PRO A 85 1.96 22.15 17.17
CA PRO A 85 1.94 23.53 17.65
C PRO A 85 0.55 24.19 17.63
N VAL A 86 -0.37 23.69 16.80
CA VAL A 86 -1.71 24.28 16.60
C VAL A 86 -2.77 23.54 17.42
N ALA A 87 -2.68 22.20 17.48
CA ALA A 87 -3.64 21.33 18.14
C ALA A 87 -2.98 20.00 18.54
N GLN A 88 -2.32 19.98 19.71
CA GLN A 88 -1.58 18.80 20.19
C GLN A 88 -2.43 17.53 20.32
N GLU A 89 -3.66 17.63 20.86
CA GLU A 89 -4.56 16.47 20.96
C GLU A 89 -4.95 15.92 19.59
N ALA A 90 -5.16 16.80 18.60
CA ALA A 90 -5.48 16.40 17.24
C ALA A 90 -4.28 15.73 16.56
N ALA A 91 -3.06 16.25 16.76
CA ALA A 91 -1.83 15.65 16.27
C ALA A 91 -1.60 14.24 16.86
N GLN A 92 -1.78 14.08 18.17
CA GLN A 92 -1.65 12.77 18.83
C GLN A 92 -2.72 11.77 18.38
N LYS A 93 -3.95 12.25 18.15
CA LYS A 93 -5.01 11.39 17.62
C LYS A 93 -4.69 10.94 16.19
N LEU A 94 -4.30 11.87 15.33
CA LEU A 94 -3.91 11.56 13.95
C LEU A 94 -2.73 10.59 13.91
N GLY A 95 -1.70 10.80 14.73
CA GLY A 95 -0.56 9.89 14.81
C GLY A 95 -0.98 8.45 15.15
N ARG A 96 -1.86 8.28 16.16
CA ARG A 96 -2.41 6.96 16.51
C ARG A 96 -3.25 6.33 15.39
N ASP A 97 -4.08 7.13 14.73
CA ASP A 97 -4.91 6.66 13.62
C ASP A 97 -4.02 6.19 12.45
N LEU A 98 -2.97 6.95 12.12
CA LEU A 98 -1.98 6.59 11.10
C LEU A 98 -1.15 5.36 11.47
N ASP A 99 -0.75 5.21 12.74
CA ASP A 99 -0.03 4.03 13.23
C ASP A 99 -0.88 2.75 13.09
N GLN A 100 -2.17 2.83 13.43
CA GLN A 100 -3.10 1.72 13.30
C GLN A 100 -3.34 1.35 11.82
N LEU A 101 -3.49 2.34 10.95
CA LEU A 101 -3.70 2.10 9.53
C LEU A 101 -2.43 1.58 8.84
N GLY A 102 -1.25 2.09 9.23
CA GLY A 102 0.03 1.57 8.77
C GLY A 102 0.25 0.10 9.17
N SER A 103 -0.17 -0.28 10.37
CA SER A 103 -0.12 -1.68 10.81
C SER A 103 -1.02 -2.58 9.97
N ARG A 104 -2.25 -2.15 9.65
CA ARG A 104 -3.15 -2.90 8.77
C ARG A 104 -2.61 -3.01 7.35
N LEU A 105 -2.04 -1.93 6.83
CA LEU A 105 -1.41 -1.93 5.51
C LEU A 105 -0.26 -2.93 5.45
N GLN A 106 0.60 -2.95 6.48
CA GLN A 106 1.68 -3.92 6.61
C GLN A 106 1.14 -5.36 6.61
N GLU A 107 0.12 -5.66 7.43
CA GLU A 107 -0.51 -6.97 7.47
C GLU A 107 -1.04 -7.40 6.10
N GLN A 108 -1.68 -6.49 5.36
CA GLN A 108 -2.21 -6.77 4.02
C GLN A 108 -1.10 -7.06 2.99
N MET A 109 0.00 -6.30 3.03
CA MET A 109 1.14 -6.49 2.13
C MET A 109 1.90 -7.79 2.47
N GLN A 110 2.03 -8.11 3.75
CA GLN A 110 2.62 -9.36 4.22
C GLN A 110 1.78 -10.57 3.76
N GLU A 111 0.46 -10.56 4.00
CA GLU A 111 -0.44 -11.62 3.54
C GLU A 111 -0.39 -11.81 2.02
N ALA A 112 -0.25 -10.71 1.27
CA ALA A 112 -0.12 -10.74 -0.17
C ALA A 112 1.14 -11.51 -0.61
N ARG A 113 2.29 -11.13 -0.06
CA ARG A 113 3.58 -11.78 -0.32
C ARG A 113 3.55 -13.27 0.03
N GLU A 114 3.05 -13.61 1.22
CA GLU A 114 2.96 -15.01 1.67
C GLU A 114 2.05 -15.85 0.76
N GLN A 115 0.97 -15.27 0.27
CA GLN A 115 0.06 -15.97 -0.63
C GLN A 115 0.71 -16.21 -2.00
N LEU A 116 1.51 -15.26 -2.51
CA LEU A 116 2.31 -15.49 -3.72
C LEU A 116 3.36 -16.59 -3.52
N ASP A 117 4.02 -16.63 -2.37
CA ASP A 117 4.95 -17.70 -2.02
C ASP A 117 4.28 -19.08 -1.98
N LYS A 118 3.01 -19.17 -1.60
CA LYS A 118 2.25 -20.43 -1.67
C LYS A 118 1.91 -20.79 -3.11
N TYR A 119 1.45 -19.84 -3.91
CA TYR A 119 1.14 -20.09 -5.32
C TYR A 119 2.37 -20.51 -6.12
N ALA A 120 3.52 -19.90 -5.82
CA ALA A 120 4.82 -20.28 -6.34
C ALA A 120 5.14 -21.77 -6.15
N GLU A 121 4.93 -22.26 -4.93
CA GLU A 121 5.20 -23.63 -4.52
C GLU A 121 4.19 -24.61 -5.14
N GLU A 122 2.90 -24.23 -5.20
CA GLU A 122 1.86 -24.99 -5.88
C GLU A 122 2.20 -25.14 -7.39
N LEU A 123 2.58 -24.06 -8.07
CA LEU A 123 2.93 -24.10 -9.50
C LEU A 123 4.14 -25.00 -9.80
N GLN A 124 5.14 -25.03 -8.92
CA GLN A 124 6.31 -25.89 -9.09
C GLN A 124 5.98 -27.39 -9.03
N THR A 125 4.90 -27.76 -8.35
CA THR A 125 4.55 -29.16 -8.06
C THR A 125 3.42 -29.71 -8.93
N MET A 126 2.77 -28.88 -9.75
CA MET A 126 1.55 -29.20 -10.49
C MET A 126 1.81 -29.57 -11.97
N MET A 127 0.98 -30.46 -12.52
CA MET A 127 0.93 -30.77 -13.96
C MET A 127 0.03 -29.78 -14.71
N GLU A 128 0.16 -29.66 -16.03
CA GLU A 128 -0.48 -28.62 -16.87
C GLU A 128 -1.97 -28.37 -16.58
N GLN A 129 -2.80 -29.41 -16.43
CA GLN A 129 -4.24 -29.24 -16.16
C GLN A 129 -4.56 -28.58 -14.80
N ASN A 130 -3.65 -28.66 -13.84
CA ASN A 130 -3.83 -28.05 -12.53
C ASN A 130 -3.26 -26.63 -12.45
N VAL A 131 -2.44 -26.22 -13.42
CA VAL A 131 -1.87 -24.86 -13.50
C VAL A 131 -2.98 -23.82 -13.73
N ASP A 132 -4.00 -24.16 -14.53
CA ASP A 132 -5.14 -23.27 -14.80
C ASP A 132 -5.99 -22.98 -13.55
N ASP A 133 -6.14 -23.96 -12.65
CA ASP A 133 -6.84 -23.76 -11.37
C ASP A 133 -6.05 -22.81 -10.46
N VAL A 134 -4.74 -23.01 -10.34
CA VAL A 134 -3.85 -22.14 -9.54
C VAL A 134 -3.86 -20.72 -10.09
N LYS A 135 -3.81 -20.56 -11.41
CA LYS A 135 -3.93 -19.26 -12.11
C LYS A 135 -5.25 -18.56 -11.78
N THR A 136 -6.36 -19.29 -11.79
CA THR A 136 -7.69 -18.74 -11.48
C THR A 136 -7.77 -18.28 -10.01
N ARG A 137 -7.21 -19.06 -9.09
CA ARG A 137 -7.14 -18.72 -7.65
C ARG A 137 -6.27 -17.50 -7.41
N LEU A 138 -5.08 -17.43 -8.02
CA LEU A 138 -4.18 -16.28 -7.96
C LEU A 138 -4.89 -15.00 -8.46
N SER A 139 -5.54 -15.07 -9.62
CA SER A 139 -6.26 -13.92 -10.20
C SER A 139 -7.37 -13.39 -9.28
N THR A 140 -8.13 -14.30 -8.68
CA THR A 140 -9.16 -13.94 -7.70
C THR A 140 -8.55 -13.27 -6.47
N TYR A 141 -7.44 -13.80 -5.97
CA TYR A 141 -6.74 -13.25 -4.81
C TYR A 141 -6.16 -11.86 -5.08
N THR A 142 -5.49 -11.67 -6.22
CA THR A 142 -4.95 -10.38 -6.66
C THR A 142 -6.01 -9.31 -6.74
N ARG A 143 -7.18 -9.62 -7.29
CA ARG A 143 -8.30 -8.67 -7.34
C ARG A 143 -8.79 -8.31 -5.94
N LYS A 144 -8.84 -9.29 -5.02
CA LYS A 144 -9.29 -9.09 -3.64
C LYS A 144 -8.29 -8.23 -2.85
N MET A 145 -7.00 -8.49 -3.02
CA MET A 145 -5.93 -7.72 -2.39
C MET A 145 -5.91 -6.28 -2.90
N LYS A 146 -6.00 -6.06 -4.22
CA LYS A 146 -6.12 -4.71 -4.80
C LYS A 146 -7.27 -3.94 -4.17
N LYS A 147 -8.43 -4.57 -3.98
CA LYS A 147 -9.58 -3.92 -3.32
C LYS A 147 -9.30 -3.55 -1.86
N ARG A 148 -8.58 -4.40 -1.12
CA ARG A 148 -8.20 -4.16 0.28
C ARG A 148 -7.19 -3.02 0.42
N LEU A 149 -6.12 -3.03 -0.37
CA LEU A 149 -5.12 -1.95 -0.36
C LEU A 149 -5.75 -0.60 -0.69
N ASN A 150 -6.60 -0.53 -1.72
CA ASN A 150 -7.33 0.70 -2.04
C ASN A 150 -8.24 1.19 -0.89
N LYS A 151 -8.84 0.26 -0.14
CA LYS A 151 -9.65 0.60 1.03
C LYS A 151 -8.78 1.20 2.13
N ASP A 152 -7.67 0.56 2.46
CA ASP A 152 -6.76 1.00 3.51
C ASP A 152 -6.10 2.35 3.16
N THR A 153 -5.65 2.53 1.91
CA THR A 153 -5.15 3.82 1.39
C THR A 153 -6.22 4.91 1.48
N HIS A 154 -7.47 4.60 1.12
CA HIS A 154 -8.55 5.58 1.23
C HIS A 154 -8.89 5.93 2.68
N GLU A 155 -8.77 4.97 3.61
CA GLU A 155 -8.95 5.21 5.05
C GLU A 155 -7.85 6.12 5.62
N ILE A 156 -6.60 5.98 5.17
CA ILE A 156 -5.47 6.84 5.57
C ILE A 156 -5.64 8.28 5.07
N LYS A 157 -6.23 8.45 3.88
CA LYS A 157 -6.46 9.77 3.27
C LYS A 157 -7.54 10.60 3.99
N ARG A 158 -8.47 9.94 4.69
CA ARG A 158 -9.71 10.55 5.18
C ARG A 158 -9.52 11.34 6.47
#